data_AF-A0A820Q3L3-F1
#
_entry.id   AF-A0A820Q3L3-F1
#
_cell.length_a   1.000
_cell.length_b   1.000
_cell.length_c   1.000
_cell.angle_alpha   90.00
_cell.angle_beta   90.00
_cell.angle_gamma   90.00
#
_symmetry.space_group_name_H-M   'P 1'
#
loop_
_entity.id
_entity.type
_entity.pdbx_description
1 polymer ?
#
loop_
_entity_poly.entity_id
_entity_poly.type
_entity_poly.pdbx_seq_one_letter_code
_entity_poly.pdbx_strand_id
1 'polypeptide(L)'
;DVLIDKKTDSLIICDQGNRRVVRWSRRSGTTQGEILIDNIFCFGLALDEQRYLYVSDIEKNEVRRYQFGENIGTLVAGGSGVGAGLNQLNGPTYLFVDRDHSVYVS
;
A
#
# COMPACT_ATOMS: atom_id res chain seq x y z
N ASP A 1 -8.77 -0.23 -1.50
CA ASP A 1 -8.57 1.22 -1.33
C ASP A 1 -8.07 1.87 -2.62
N VAL A 2 -8.13 3.20 -2.74
CA VAL A 2 -7.62 3.99 -3.85
C VAL A 2 -7.12 5.34 -3.36
N LEU A 3 -5.97 5.80 -3.86
CA LEU A 3 -5.47 7.16 -3.62
C LEU A 3 -5.12 7.88 -4.91
N ILE A 4 -5.12 9.21 -4.84
CA ILE A 4 -4.70 10.07 -5.94
C ILE A 4 -3.23 10.43 -5.76
N ASP A 5 -2.41 10.04 -6.73
CA ASP A 5 -1.07 10.54 -6.90
C ASP A 5 -1.11 11.83 -7.75
N LYS A 6 -1.03 12.97 -7.09
CA LYS A 6 -1.04 14.28 -7.75
C LYS A 6 0.23 14.55 -8.57
N LYS A 7 1.36 13.92 -8.22
CA LYS A 7 2.66 14.17 -8.88
C LYS A 7 2.69 13.58 -10.28
N THR A 8 2.12 12.39 -10.47
CA THR A 8 2.03 11.72 -11.78
C THR A 8 0.65 11.84 -12.43
N ASP A 9 -0.29 12.50 -11.75
CA ASP A 9 -1.68 12.61 -12.18
C ASP A 9 -2.33 11.24 -12.44
N SER A 10 -2.25 10.36 -11.44
CA SER A 10 -2.73 8.98 -11.53
C SER A 10 -3.48 8.54 -10.28
N LEU A 11 -4.29 7.50 -10.43
CA LEU A 11 -4.81 6.71 -9.31
C LEU A 11 -3.81 5.61 -8.97
N ILE A 12 -3.63 5.34 -7.68
CA ILE A 12 -3.00 4.11 -7.18
C ILE A 12 -4.11 3.30 -6.53
N ILE A 13 -4.35 2.11 -7.04
CA ILE A 13 -5.52 1.30 -6.76
C ILE A 13 -5.04 -0.01 -6.15
N CYS A 14 -5.59 -0.34 -5.00
CA CYS A 14 -5.46 -1.67 -4.46
C CYS A 14 -6.47 -2.59 -5.16
N ASP A 15 -5.97 -3.46 -6.03
CA ASP A 15 -6.72 -4.43 -6.82
C ASP A 15 -6.67 -5.79 -6.10
N GLN A 16 -7.24 -5.82 -4.89
CA GLN A 16 -7.10 -6.89 -3.90
C GLN A 16 -7.36 -8.28 -4.47
N GLY A 17 -8.47 -8.47 -5.20
CA GLY A 17 -8.85 -9.76 -5.76
C GLY A 17 -7.82 -10.31 -6.75
N ASN A 18 -7.10 -9.42 -7.43
CA ASN A 18 -6.00 -9.75 -8.32
C ASN A 18 -4.63 -9.73 -7.63
N ARG A 19 -4.59 -9.59 -6.31
CA ARG A 19 -3.39 -9.61 -5.46
C ARG A 19 -2.29 -8.63 -5.90
N ARG A 20 -2.68 -7.40 -6.24
CA ARG A 20 -1.75 -6.39 -6.75
C ARG A 20 -2.17 -4.96 -6.43
N VAL A 21 -1.20 -4.05 -6.49
CA VAL A 21 -1.43 -2.61 -6.54
C VAL A 21 -1.12 -2.12 -7.94
N VAL A 22 -2.03 -1.37 -8.54
CA VAL A 22 -1.90 -0.85 -9.90
C VAL A 22 -1.93 0.67 -9.93
N ARG A 23 -1.23 1.28 -10.89
CA ARG A 23 -1.33 2.70 -11.21
C ARG A 23 -2.11 2.90 -12.49
N TRP A 24 -3.04 3.84 -12.49
CA TRP A 24 -3.83 4.23 -13.66
C TRP A 24 -3.73 5.73 -13.90
N SER A 25 -3.30 6.14 -15.09
CA SER A 25 -3.27 7.57 -15.46
C SER A 25 -4.69 8.15 -15.46
N ARG A 26 -4.86 9.37 -14.93
CA ARG A 26 -6.15 10.09 -15.03
C ARG A 26 -6.30 10.90 -16.32
N ARG A 27 -5.23 10.96 -17.14
CA ARG A 27 -5.24 11.65 -18.43
C ARG A 27 -6.16 10.94 -19.41
N SER A 28 -6.79 11.71 -20.30
CA SER A 28 -7.69 11.17 -21.32
C SER A 28 -6.99 10.18 -22.25
N GLY A 29 -7.68 9.10 -22.61
CA GLY A 29 -7.21 8.12 -23.60
C GLY A 29 -6.37 6.96 -23.06
N THR A 30 -6.14 6.88 -21.74
CA THR A 30 -5.41 5.75 -21.15
C THR A 30 -6.35 4.60 -20.76
N THR A 31 -6.20 3.45 -21.42
CA THR A 31 -7.02 2.24 -21.20
C THR A 31 -6.28 1.12 -20.50
N GLN A 32 -5.01 1.33 -20.13
CA GLN A 32 -4.16 0.34 -19.47
C GLN A 32 -3.55 0.93 -18.21
N GLY A 33 -3.59 0.14 -17.13
CA GLY A 33 -2.82 0.39 -15.92
C GLY A 33 -1.50 -0.36 -15.95
N GLU A 34 -0.64 -0.02 -15.00
CA GLU A 34 0.62 -0.71 -14.75
C GLU A 34 0.60 -1.35 -13.36
N ILE A 35 1.31 -2.45 -13.18
CA ILE A 35 1.47 -3.09 -11.88
C ILE A 35 2.62 -2.38 -11.15
N LEU A 36 2.33 -1.84 -9.97
CA LEU A 36 3.34 -1.27 -9.08
C LEU A 36 3.90 -2.31 -8.11
N ILE A 37 3.00 -3.16 -7.58
CA ILE A 37 3.33 -4.18 -6.59
C ILE A 37 2.51 -5.42 -6.94
N ASP A 38 3.15 -6.58 -7.02
CA ASP A 38 2.51 -7.87 -7.20
C ASP A 38 2.48 -8.70 -5.90
N ASN A 39 1.73 -9.81 -5.93
CA ASN A 39 1.63 -10.78 -4.84
C ASN A 39 1.35 -10.19 -3.45
N ILE A 40 0.45 -9.20 -3.41
CA ILE A 40 0.02 -8.53 -2.18
C ILE A 40 -1.50 -8.57 -2.07
N PHE A 41 -2.01 -9.11 -0.96
CA PHE A 41 -3.45 -9.09 -0.68
C PHE A 41 -3.80 -7.78 0.01
N CYS A 42 -3.66 -6.69 -0.78
CA CYS A 42 -3.74 -5.33 -0.26
C CYS A 42 -5.13 -5.00 0.28
N PHE A 43 -5.22 -4.09 1.25
CA PHE A 43 -6.50 -3.48 1.61
C PHE A 43 -6.41 -1.96 1.66
N GLY A 44 -5.51 -1.42 2.47
CA GLY A 44 -5.28 0.02 2.65
C GLY A 44 -4.05 0.51 1.92
N LEU A 45 -4.10 1.78 1.50
CA LEU A 45 -2.99 2.48 0.85
C LEU A 45 -2.74 3.82 1.54
N ALA A 46 -1.47 4.20 1.71
CA ALA A 46 -1.08 5.55 2.05
C ALA A 46 0.17 5.96 1.27
N LEU A 47 0.29 7.24 0.92
CA LEU A 47 1.44 7.79 0.21
C LEU A 47 1.95 9.00 0.97
N ASP A 48 3.22 8.98 1.37
CA ASP A 48 3.84 10.12 2.06
C ASP A 48 4.47 11.14 1.09
N GLU A 49 4.96 12.24 1.65
CA GLU A 49 5.59 13.33 0.90
C GLU A 49 6.95 12.91 0.28
N GLN A 50 7.62 11.91 0.85
CA GLN A 50 8.88 11.32 0.36
C GLN A 50 8.67 10.27 -0.72
N ARG A 51 7.41 10.01 -1.11
CA ARG A 51 7.02 9.06 -2.16
C ARG A 51 7.14 7.60 -1.76
N TYR A 52 7.08 7.27 -0.48
CA TYR A 52 6.86 5.90 -0.03
C TYR A 52 5.37 5.55 -0.08
N LEU A 53 5.07 4.46 -0.78
CA LEU A 53 3.76 3.84 -0.80
C LEU A 53 3.68 2.78 0.30
N TYR A 54 2.77 2.98 1.23
CA TYR A 54 2.47 2.04 2.31
C TYR A 54 1.25 1.21 1.92
N VAL A 55 1.35 -0.09 2.14
CA VAL A 55 0.31 -1.05 1.79
C VAL A 55 0.14 -2.04 2.93
N SER A 56 -1.10 -2.26 3.34
CA SER A 56 -1.42 -3.32 4.28
C SER A 56 -1.70 -4.61 3.52
N ASP A 57 -1.04 -5.71 3.92
CA ASP A 57 -1.31 -7.05 3.41
C ASP A 57 -2.10 -7.81 4.49
N ILE A 58 -3.40 -7.98 4.28
CA ILE A 58 -4.28 -8.60 5.28
C ILE A 58 -4.08 -10.12 5.37
N GLU A 59 -3.58 -10.75 4.31
CA GLU A 59 -3.29 -12.19 4.35
C GLU A 59 -2.06 -12.45 5.24
N LYS A 60 -1.06 -11.59 5.13
CA LYS A 60 0.19 -11.71 5.90
C LYS A 60 0.17 -10.98 7.24
N ASN A 61 -0.89 -10.22 7.54
CA ASN A 61 -1.02 -9.43 8.77
C ASN A 61 0.18 -8.48 8.97
N GLU A 62 0.52 -7.75 7.91
CA GLU A 62 1.67 -6.86 7.90
C GLU A 62 1.38 -5.56 7.15
N VAL A 63 2.20 -4.55 7.40
CA VAL A 63 2.27 -3.34 6.60
C VAL A 63 3.67 -3.22 6.04
N ARG A 64 3.76 -2.99 4.73
CA ARG A 64 5.02 -2.74 4.04
C ARG A 64 5.02 -1.36 3.43
N ARG A 65 6.21 -0.75 3.33
CA ARG A 65 6.43 0.42 2.48
C ARG A 65 7.29 0.08 1.28
N TYR A 66 7.04 0.76 0.18
CA TYR A 66 7.71 0.60 -1.10
C TYR A 66 8.10 1.97 -1.64
N GLN A 67 9.34 2.09 -2.11
CA GLN A 67 9.67 3.13 -3.07
C GLN A 67 9.22 2.71 -4.47
N PHE A 68 8.77 3.66 -5.31
CA PHE A 68 8.37 3.32 -6.67
C PHE A 68 9.51 2.66 -7.46
N GLY A 69 9.25 1.47 -8.00
CA GLY A 69 10.24 0.63 -8.68
C GLY A 69 10.89 -0.45 -7.79
N GLU A 70 10.62 -0.45 -6.48
CA GLU A 70 11.01 -1.55 -5.60
C GLU A 70 10.02 -2.71 -5.69
N ASN A 71 10.55 -3.92 -5.86
CA ASN A 71 9.74 -5.14 -5.88
C ASN A 71 9.63 -5.79 -4.49
N ILE A 72 10.54 -5.46 -3.57
CA ILE A 72 10.57 -6.02 -2.21
C ILE A 72 10.36 -4.87 -1.23
N GLY A 73 9.16 -4.77 -0.68
CA GLY A 73 8.82 -3.73 0.30
C GLY A 73 9.46 -4.00 1.65
N THR A 74 9.78 -2.92 2.36
CA THR A 74 10.28 -2.97 3.74
C THR A 74 9.12 -3.19 4.71
N LEU A 75 9.21 -4.19 5.59
CA LEU A 75 8.25 -4.40 6.68
C LEU A 75 8.36 -3.24 7.67
N VAL A 76 7.23 -2.59 7.96
CA VAL A 76 7.17 -1.43 8.88
C VAL A 76 6.25 -1.65 10.08
N ALA A 77 5.31 -2.60 10.01
CA ALA A 77 4.49 -3.02 11.14
C ALA A 77 3.98 -4.46 10.95
N GLY A 78 3.77 -5.19 12.05
CA GLY A 78 3.27 -6.57 12.02
C GLY A 78 4.30 -7.58 11.51
N GLY A 79 3.85 -8.57 10.74
CA GLY A 79 4.71 -9.59 10.13
C GLY A 79 5.09 -10.77 11.04
N SER A 80 4.61 -10.79 12.29
CA SER A 80 4.78 -11.92 13.22
C SER A 80 3.50 -12.77 13.36
N GLY A 81 2.75 -12.87 12.27
CA GLY A 81 1.44 -13.54 12.22
C GLY A 81 0.33 -12.75 12.91
N VAL A 82 -0.87 -13.34 12.87
CA VAL A 82 -2.07 -12.77 13.49
C VAL A 82 -2.00 -12.84 15.02
N GLY A 83 -2.32 -11.75 15.71
CA GLY A 83 -2.42 -11.76 17.17
C GLY A 83 -2.42 -10.38 17.83
N ALA A 84 -2.24 -10.38 19.15
CA ALA A 84 -2.30 -9.19 20.00
C ALA A 84 -0.93 -8.78 20.60
N GLY A 85 0.15 -9.45 20.20
CA GLY A 85 1.51 -9.03 20.56
C GLY A 85 1.87 -7.68 19.94
N LEU A 86 2.80 -6.94 20.56
CA LEU A 86 3.22 -5.60 20.09
C LEU A 86 3.88 -5.60 18.68
N ASN A 87 4.23 -6.77 18.17
CA ASN A 87 4.78 -7.00 16.84
C ASN A 87 3.81 -7.75 15.90
N GLN A 88 2.54 -7.87 16.28
CA GLN A 88 1.50 -8.56 15.53
C GLN A 88 0.40 -7.59 15.11
N LEU A 89 -0.28 -7.91 14.02
CA LEU A 89 -1.51 -7.25 13.56
C LEU A 89 -2.58 -8.31 13.34
N ASN A 90 -3.84 -7.91 13.25
CA ASN A 90 -4.94 -8.83 12.94
C ASN A 90 -5.87 -8.20 11.91
N GLY A 91 -5.62 -8.52 10.64
CA GLY A 91 -6.34 -7.96 9.50
C GLY A 91 -6.18 -6.44 9.35
N PRO A 92 -4.95 -5.90 9.21
CA PRO A 92 -4.73 -4.46 9.09
C PRO A 92 -5.38 -3.89 7.80
N THR A 93 -6.35 -3.01 7.96
CA THR A 93 -7.16 -2.53 6.83
C THR A 93 -6.79 -1.11 6.42
N TYR A 94 -6.90 -0.13 7.31
CA TYR A 94 -6.70 1.28 6.97
C TYR A 94 -5.34 1.77 7.42
N LEU A 95 -4.73 2.61 6.57
CA LEU A 95 -3.44 3.21 6.81
C LEU A 95 -3.54 4.73 6.77
N PHE A 96 -2.83 5.38 7.67
CA PHE A 96 -2.55 6.81 7.62
C PHE A 96 -1.08 7.04 7.94
N VAL A 97 -0.44 7.98 7.24
CA VAL A 97 0.94 8.37 7.49
C VAL A 97 0.97 9.87 7.71
N ASP A 98 1.56 10.30 8.83
CA ASP A 98 1.67 11.72 9.16
C ASP A 98 2.93 12.36 8.56
N ARG A 99 3.11 13.66 8.85
CA ARG A 99 4.25 14.45 8.35
C ARG A 99 5.59 14.06 8.95
N ASP A 100 5.58 13.37 10.09
CA ASP A 100 6.77 12.87 10.77
C ASP A 100 7.08 11.41 10.36
N HIS A 101 6.36 10.89 9.35
CA HIS A 101 6.47 9.53 8.81
C HIS A 101 6.02 8.43 9.79
N SER A 102 5.22 8.78 10.79
CA SER A 102 4.60 7.79 11.67
C SER A 102 3.45 7.11 10.94
N VAL A 103 3.37 5.79 11.06
CA VAL A 103 2.35 4.95 10.42
C VAL A 103 1.29 4.57 11.45
N TYR A 104 0.04 4.89 11.15
CA TYR A 104 -1.13 4.53 11.94
C TYR A 104 -1.90 3.45 11.18
N VAL A 105 -2.27 2.39 11.89
CA VAL A 105 -2.88 1.18 11.31
C VAL A 105 -4.13 0.85 12.10
N SER A 106 -5.22 0.52 11.39
CA SER A 106 -6.47 0.01 11.98
C SER A 106 -6.78 -1.40 11.53
#